data_AF-A0A1H1G3J2-F1
#
_entry.id   AF-A0A1H1G3J2-F1
#
_cell.length_a   1.000
_cell.length_b   1.000
_cell.length_c   1.000
_cell.angle_alpha   90.00
_cell.angle_beta   90.00
_cell.angle_gamma   90.00
#
_symmetry.space_group_name_H-M   'P 1'
#
loop_
_entity.id
_entity.type
_entity.pdbx_description
1 polymer ?
#
loop_
_entity_poly.entity_id
_entity_poly.type
_entity_poly.pdbx_seq_one_letter_code
_entity_poly.pdbx_strand_id
1 'polypeptide(L)'
;MNDSPLTLRRADDGDWLAVDGDGRLIGRGGPARRAGYVSIDAWSATAFDLLAATLLAELPSPSFTLVADCDRDLLAAWRRHGFAPHRRETLYRIPLDPPPAVSPPGAWRVRSAPGVAPFLAVHADPADAAAVAVIERAGGVAVETCVELVRR
;
A
#
# COMPACT_ATOMS: atom_id res chain seq x y z
N MET A 1 -11.91 5.06 27.23
CA MET A 1 -11.17 4.11 26.38
C MET A 1 -10.09 3.55 27.29
N ASN A 2 -10.01 2.22 27.45
CA ASN A 2 -9.08 1.64 28.43
C ASN A 2 -7.67 1.80 27.87
N ASP A 3 -6.85 2.68 28.45
CA ASP A 3 -5.44 2.90 28.10
C ASP A 3 -4.58 1.74 28.62
N SER A 4 -4.88 0.52 28.18
CA SER A 4 -4.00 -0.61 28.45
C SER A 4 -2.63 -0.31 27.85
N PRO A 5 -1.53 -0.50 28.60
CA PRO A 5 -0.21 -0.15 28.11
C PRO A 5 0.11 -0.98 26.87
N LEU A 6 0.53 -0.29 25.81
CA LEU A 6 1.04 -0.94 24.60
C LEU A 6 2.52 -1.25 24.79
N THR A 7 2.93 -2.45 24.38
CA THR A 7 4.34 -2.85 24.34
C THR A 7 4.71 -3.33 22.94
N LEU A 8 5.98 -3.18 22.59
CA LEU A 8 6.52 -3.68 21.32
C LEU A 8 7.29 -4.97 21.53
N ARG A 9 7.14 -5.88 20.58
CA ARG A 9 7.89 -7.15 20.52
C ARG A 9 8.41 -7.36 19.10
N ARG A 10 9.58 -7.97 18.98
CA ARG A 10 10.11 -8.40 17.69
C ARG A 10 9.52 -9.76 17.32
N ALA A 11 9.06 -9.88 16.07
CA ALA A 11 8.66 -11.15 15.47
C ALA A 11 9.87 -11.86 14.84
N ASP A 12 9.75 -13.17 14.62
CA ASP A 12 10.82 -13.99 14.03
C ASP A 12 11.15 -13.60 12.58
N ASP A 13 10.19 -13.02 11.87
CA ASP A 13 10.36 -12.50 10.51
C ASP A 13 10.91 -11.07 10.46
N GLY A 14 11.27 -10.51 11.62
CA GLY A 14 11.90 -9.20 11.73
C GLY A 14 10.93 -8.04 11.85
N ASP A 15 9.61 -8.28 11.84
CA ASP A 15 8.59 -7.25 12.05
C ASP A 15 8.49 -6.84 13.53
N TRP A 16 7.96 -5.64 13.76
CA TRP A 16 7.54 -5.15 15.06
C TRP A 16 6.06 -5.45 15.29
N LEU A 17 5.74 -5.96 16.47
CA LEU A 17 4.38 -6.25 16.92
C LEU A 17 4.02 -5.33 18.07
N ALA A 18 2.91 -4.61 17.97
CA ALA A 18 2.31 -3.87 19.08
C ALA A 18 1.30 -4.77 19.79
N VAL A 19 1.48 -4.98 21.08
CA VAL A 19 0.57 -5.79 21.91
C VAL A 19 0.02 -4.99 23.08
N ASP A 20 -1.24 -5.24 23.44
CA ASP A 20 -1.87 -4.63 24.62
C ASP A 20 -1.47 -5.33 25.94
N GLY A 21 -1.98 -4.82 27.06
CA GLY A 21 -1.75 -5.38 28.39
C GLY A 21 -2.26 -6.82 28.59
N ASP A 22 -3.19 -7.29 27.74
CA ASP A 22 -3.68 -8.67 27.74
C ASP A 22 -2.87 -9.57 26.79
N GLY A 23 -1.86 -9.01 26.10
CA GLY A 23 -1.03 -9.71 25.13
C GLY A 23 -1.67 -9.90 23.76
N ARG A 24 -2.77 -9.20 23.44
CA ARG A 24 -3.40 -9.24 22.11
C ARG A 24 -2.60 -8.42 21.12
N LEU A 25 -2.50 -8.89 19.88
CA LEU A 25 -1.89 -8.14 18.79
C LEU A 25 -2.80 -7.00 18.35
N ILE A 26 -2.34 -5.76 18.50
CA ILE A 26 -3.06 -4.52 18.13
C ILE A 26 -2.46 -3.87 16.88
N GLY A 27 -1.25 -4.26 16.49
CA GLY A 27 -0.67 -3.82 15.23
C GLY A 27 0.63 -4.53 14.89
N ARG A 28 1.05 -4.38 13.66
CA ARG A 28 2.25 -4.96 13.08
C ARG A 28 2.86 -3.99 12.08
N GLY A 29 4.19 -3.87 12.10
CA GLY A 29 4.92 -2.98 11.21
C GLY A 29 6.27 -3.56 10.81
N GLY A 30 6.64 -3.40 9.54
CA GLY A 30 7.89 -3.95 9.04
C GLY A 30 8.21 -3.56 7.60
N PRO A 31 9.36 -4.03 7.08
CA PRO A 31 9.68 -3.94 5.67
C PRO A 31 8.63 -4.66 4.83
N ALA A 32 8.12 -3.99 3.80
CA ALA A 32 7.26 -4.62 2.82
C ALA A 32 8.08 -5.49 1.86
N ARG A 33 7.38 -6.37 1.11
CA ARG A 33 8.03 -7.24 0.11
C ARG A 33 8.80 -6.46 -0.97
N ARG A 34 8.38 -5.23 -1.25
CA ARG A 34 9.08 -4.34 -2.17
C ARG A 34 10.23 -3.66 -1.41
N ALA A 35 11.46 -3.84 -1.89
CA ALA A 35 12.64 -3.27 -1.23
C ALA A 35 12.51 -1.75 -1.06
N GLY A 36 12.86 -1.24 0.12
CA GLY A 36 12.74 0.16 0.50
C GLY A 36 11.33 0.60 0.94
N TYR A 37 10.34 -0.29 0.89
CA TYR A 37 8.97 0.02 1.34
C TYR A 37 8.73 -0.49 2.76
N VAL A 38 7.86 0.21 3.47
CA VAL A 38 7.39 -0.13 4.81
C VAL A 38 5.87 -0.24 4.81
N SER A 39 5.38 -1.14 5.64
CA SER A 39 3.95 -1.32 5.90
C SER A 39 3.71 -1.33 7.40
N ILE A 40 2.65 -0.65 7.83
CA ILE A 40 2.13 -0.72 9.19
C ILE A 40 0.63 -0.96 9.08
N ASP A 41 0.16 -1.99 9.77
CA ASP A 41 -1.25 -2.25 10.00
C ASP A 41 -1.50 -2.20 11.51
N ALA A 42 -2.41 -1.34 11.95
CA ALA A 42 -2.66 -1.12 13.36
C ALA A 42 -4.11 -0.73 13.61
N TRP A 43 -4.70 -1.25 14.68
CA TRP A 43 -6.09 -1.02 15.03
C TRP A 43 -6.32 0.31 15.77
N SER A 44 -5.24 1.00 16.17
CA SER A 44 -5.32 2.30 16.83
C SER A 44 -4.20 3.25 16.37
N ALA A 45 -4.49 4.55 16.42
CA ALA A 45 -3.50 5.58 16.11
C ALA A 45 -2.27 5.50 17.03
N THR A 46 -2.47 5.20 18.32
CA THR A 46 -1.36 5.05 19.27
C THR A 46 -0.47 3.86 18.94
N ALA A 47 -1.05 2.71 18.55
CA ALA A 47 -0.27 1.56 18.10
C ALA A 47 0.48 1.87 16.80
N PHE A 48 -0.17 2.55 15.86
CA PHE A 48 0.47 3.02 14.64
C PHE A 48 1.67 3.93 14.94
N ASP A 49 1.48 4.95 15.78
CA ASP A 49 2.51 5.93 16.07
C ASP A 49 3.71 5.29 16.79
N LEU A 50 3.44 4.34 17.70
CA LEU A 50 4.48 3.56 18.38
C LEU A 50 5.27 2.68 17.41
N LEU A 51 4.58 1.94 16.53
CA LEU A 51 5.22 1.12 15.50
C LEU A 51 6.03 1.95 14.53
N ALA A 52 5.49 3.08 14.06
CA ALA A 52 6.17 3.96 13.12
C ALA A 52 7.42 4.58 13.73
N ALA A 53 7.35 5.10 14.95
CA ALA A 53 8.51 5.68 15.63
C ALA A 53 9.64 4.65 15.79
N THR A 54 9.33 3.43 16.20
CA THR A 54 10.32 2.37 16.37
C THR A 54 10.88 1.87 15.05
N LEU A 55 10.03 1.56 14.08
CA LEU A 55 10.45 1.03 12.78
C LEU A 55 11.33 2.04 12.02
N LEU A 56 10.94 3.32 12.00
CA LEU A 56 11.65 4.36 11.25
C LEU A 56 12.96 4.81 11.92
N ALA A 57 13.18 4.47 13.19
CA ALA A 57 14.48 4.66 13.84
C ALA A 57 15.53 3.64 13.36
N GLU A 58 15.10 2.47 12.87
CA GLU A 58 15.98 1.39 12.42
C GLU A 58 16.23 1.39 10.91
N LEU A 59 15.33 2.01 10.13
CA LEU A 59 15.36 1.93 8.68
C LEU A 59 16.19 3.04 8.03
N PRO A 60 16.93 2.72 6.95
CA PRO A 60 17.64 3.72 6.18
C PRO A 60 16.67 4.63 5.41
N SER A 61 17.11 5.86 5.17
CA SER A 61 16.48 6.73 4.18
C SER A 61 17.02 6.46 2.77
N PRO A 62 16.18 6.60 1.71
CA PRO A 62 14.75 6.90 1.77
C PRO A 62 13.91 5.66 2.09
N SER A 63 12.80 5.87 2.80
CA SER A 63 11.77 4.86 3.05
C SER A 63 10.47 5.24 2.34
N PHE A 64 9.79 4.26 1.75
CA PHE A 64 8.57 4.45 0.98
C PHE A 64 7.39 3.70 1.60
N THR A 65 6.16 4.15 1.33
CA THR A 65 4.96 3.36 1.62
C THR A 65 3.90 3.64 0.56
N LEU A 66 2.94 2.74 0.41
CA LEU A 66 1.79 2.91 -0.47
C LEU A 66 0.52 2.94 0.38
N VAL A 67 -0.31 3.95 0.18
CA VAL A 67 -1.56 4.15 0.91
C VAL A 67 -2.66 4.41 -0.10
N ALA A 68 -3.84 3.84 0.08
CA ALA A 68 -4.99 4.18 -0.75
C ALA A 68 -5.27 5.71 -0.67
N ASP A 69 -5.46 6.38 -1.81
CA ASP A 69 -5.64 7.85 -1.85
C ASP A 69 -6.92 8.31 -1.12
N CYS A 70 -7.88 7.39 -0.98
CA CYS A 70 -9.10 7.61 -0.21
C CYS A 70 -8.93 7.46 1.31
N ASP A 71 -7.86 6.82 1.80
CA ASP A 71 -7.62 6.61 3.23
C ASP A 71 -6.94 7.82 3.86
N ARG A 72 -7.76 8.81 4.23
CA ARG A 72 -7.29 10.09 4.76
C ARG A 72 -6.63 9.96 6.13
N ASP A 73 -7.06 9.02 6.94
CA ASP A 73 -6.54 8.84 8.29
C ASP A 73 -5.15 8.18 8.25
N LEU A 74 -4.97 7.16 7.42
CA LEU A 74 -3.67 6.53 7.21
C LEU A 74 -2.69 7.49 6.53
N LEU A 75 -3.14 8.27 5.53
CA LEU A 75 -2.34 9.33 4.93
C LEU A 75 -1.89 10.37 5.97
N ALA A 76 -2.79 10.80 6.86
CA ALA A 76 -2.46 11.73 7.93
C ALA A 76 -1.48 11.11 8.94
N ALA A 77 -1.65 9.83 9.26
CA ALA A 77 -0.77 9.10 10.16
C ALA A 77 0.67 9.06 9.64
N TRP A 78 0.88 8.61 8.40
CA TRP A 78 2.20 8.61 7.79
C TRP A 78 2.84 10.00 7.73
N ARG A 79 2.05 11.06 7.43
CA ARG A 79 2.55 12.44 7.41
C ARG A 79 3.06 12.93 8.76
N ARG A 80 2.46 12.50 9.88
CA ARG A 80 2.98 12.81 11.23
C ARG A 80 4.38 12.24 11.45
N HIS A 81 4.74 11.16 10.74
CA HIS A 81 6.04 10.51 10.80
C HIS A 81 7.01 10.93 9.69
N GLY A 82 6.77 12.10 9.08
CA GLY A 82 7.69 12.72 8.13
C GLY A 82 7.60 12.19 6.70
N PHE A 83 6.58 11.39 6.37
CA PHE A 83 6.31 11.01 4.99
C PHE A 83 5.59 12.12 4.23
N ALA A 84 5.95 12.32 2.97
CA ALA A 84 5.30 13.26 2.06
C ALA A 84 4.85 12.54 0.77
N PRO A 85 3.75 13.00 0.11
CA PRO A 85 3.36 12.46 -1.20
C PRO A 85 4.50 12.55 -2.22
N HIS A 86 4.77 11.43 -2.89
CA HIS A 86 5.78 11.33 -3.94
C HIS A 86 5.14 11.23 -5.34
N ARG A 87 4.27 10.24 -5.55
CA ARG A 87 3.53 10.02 -6.80
C ARG A 87 2.23 9.26 -6.54
N ARG A 88 1.34 9.25 -7.53
CA ARG A 88 0.10 8.45 -7.52
C ARG A 88 0.21 7.32 -8.52
N GLU A 89 -0.42 6.21 -8.19
CA GLU A 89 -0.46 5.02 -9.03
C GLU A 89 -1.88 4.45 -8.98
N THR A 90 -2.53 4.35 -10.14
CA THR A 90 -3.84 3.72 -10.29
C THR A 90 -3.67 2.34 -10.88
N LEU A 91 -4.21 1.32 -10.21
CA LEU A 91 -4.38 -0.02 -10.74
C LEU A 91 -5.62 -0.05 -11.62
N TYR A 92 -5.47 -0.48 -12.86
CA TYR A 92 -6.57 -0.75 -13.78
C TYR A 92 -6.72 -2.24 -14.03
N ARG A 93 -7.96 -2.67 -14.23
CA ARG A 93 -8.31 -4.01 -14.71
C ARG A 93 -8.90 -3.90 -16.11
N ILE A 94 -8.37 -4.70 -17.03
CA ILE A 94 -8.74 -4.72 -18.45
C ILE A 94 -9.28 -6.12 -18.79
N PRO A 95 -10.49 -6.23 -19.37
CA PRO A 95 -11.03 -7.50 -19.83
C PRO A 95 -10.10 -8.22 -20.81
N LEU A 96 -10.05 -9.56 -20.73
CA LEU A 96 -9.36 -10.40 -21.71
C LEU A 96 -10.28 -11.03 -22.74
N ASP A 97 -11.59 -10.99 -22.51
CA ASP A 97 -12.60 -11.53 -23.40
C ASP A 97 -13.79 -10.54 -23.53
N PRO A 98 -14.02 -9.96 -24.72
CA PRO A 98 -13.16 -10.06 -25.90
C PRO A 98 -11.76 -9.44 -25.61
N PRO A 99 -10.70 -9.88 -26.32
CA PRO A 99 -9.37 -9.33 -26.13
C PRO A 99 -9.35 -7.83 -26.49
N PRO A 100 -8.53 -7.01 -25.82
CA PRO A 100 -8.47 -5.59 -26.09
C PRO A 100 -7.87 -5.32 -27.47
N ALA A 101 -8.40 -4.32 -28.18
CA ALA A 101 -7.91 -3.93 -29.51
C ALA A 101 -6.47 -3.40 -29.48
N VAL A 102 -6.04 -2.86 -28.33
CA VAL A 102 -4.67 -2.42 -28.05
C VAL A 102 -4.29 -2.97 -26.67
N SER A 103 -3.12 -3.59 -26.56
CA SER A 103 -2.60 -4.01 -25.26
C SER A 103 -1.83 -2.85 -24.62
N PRO A 104 -2.24 -2.32 -23.46
CA PRO A 104 -1.53 -1.21 -22.84
C PRO A 104 -0.09 -1.60 -22.48
N PRO A 105 0.89 -0.71 -22.70
CA PRO A 105 2.27 -0.96 -22.30
C PRO A 105 2.35 -1.31 -20.81
N GLY A 106 3.14 -2.35 -20.48
CA GLY A 106 3.32 -2.79 -19.10
C GLY A 106 2.14 -3.55 -18.49
N ALA A 107 1.06 -3.83 -19.25
CA ALA A 107 -0.02 -4.67 -18.75
C ALA A 107 0.45 -6.12 -18.56
N TRP A 108 0.05 -6.75 -17.45
CA TRP A 108 0.34 -8.15 -17.14
C TRP A 108 -0.95 -8.95 -16.93
N ARG A 109 -0.90 -10.24 -17.27
CA ARG A 109 -2.04 -11.14 -17.05
C ARG A 109 -2.11 -11.56 -15.59
N VAL A 110 -3.25 -11.34 -14.95
CA VAL A 110 -3.51 -11.80 -13.59
C VAL A 110 -4.02 -13.24 -13.61
N ARG A 111 -3.29 -14.14 -12.94
CA ARG A 111 -3.78 -15.49 -12.65
C ARG A 111 -4.93 -15.37 -11.66
N SER A 112 -6.10 -15.82 -12.07
CA SER A 112 -7.32 -15.74 -11.27
C SER A 112 -7.62 -17.11 -10.63
N ALA A 113 -8.35 -17.10 -9.52
CA ALA A 113 -8.83 -18.33 -8.89
C ALA A 113 -9.75 -19.12 -9.85
N PRO A 114 -9.94 -20.44 -9.65
CA PRO A 114 -10.88 -21.21 -10.45
C PRO A 114 -12.28 -20.56 -10.47
N GLY A 115 -12.87 -20.45 -11.66
CA GLY A 115 -14.18 -19.81 -11.86
C GLY A 115 -14.15 -18.29 -11.99
N VAL A 116 -13.00 -17.63 -11.83
CA VAL A 116 -12.84 -16.20 -12.05
C VAL A 116 -12.20 -15.97 -13.43
N ALA A 117 -12.88 -15.18 -14.27
CA ALA A 117 -12.38 -14.84 -15.60
C ALA A 117 -11.05 -14.08 -15.50
N PRO A 118 -10.02 -14.50 -16.25
CA PRO A 118 -8.73 -13.83 -16.24
C PRO A 118 -8.87 -12.41 -16.82
N PHE A 119 -7.97 -11.52 -16.41
CA PHE A 119 -7.91 -10.14 -16.89
C PHE A 119 -6.46 -9.67 -17.01
N LEU A 120 -6.23 -8.59 -17.75
CA LEU A 120 -4.97 -7.86 -17.67
C LEU A 120 -5.06 -6.80 -16.58
N ALA A 121 -3.99 -6.62 -15.83
CA ALA A 121 -3.83 -5.52 -14.91
C ALA A 121 -2.71 -4.60 -15.40
N VAL A 122 -2.83 -3.31 -15.12
CA VAL A 122 -1.80 -2.32 -15.45
C VAL A 122 -1.83 -1.22 -14.40
N HIS A 123 -0.66 -0.72 -14.04
CA HIS A 123 -0.54 0.49 -13.23
C HIS A 123 -0.24 1.68 -14.13
N ALA A 124 -0.87 2.82 -13.85
CA ALA A 124 -0.53 4.09 -14.49
C ALA A 124 -0.59 5.23 -13.48
N ASP A 125 0.26 6.25 -13.70
CA ASP A 125 0.08 7.53 -13.04
C ASP A 125 -1.22 8.17 -13.58
N PRO A 126 -2.21 8.51 -12.73
CA PRO A 126 -3.43 9.17 -13.20
C PRO A 126 -3.16 10.53 -13.89
N ALA A 127 -1.99 11.14 -13.69
CA ALA A 127 -1.57 12.35 -14.40
C ALA A 127 -1.07 12.09 -15.84
N ASP A 128 -0.71 10.85 -16.19
CA ASP A 128 -0.32 10.48 -17.55
C ASP A 128 -1.56 10.20 -18.41
N ALA A 129 -2.17 11.29 -18.90
CA ALA A 129 -3.39 11.23 -19.71
C ALA A 129 -3.24 10.37 -20.98
N ALA A 130 -2.02 10.28 -21.55
CA ALA A 130 -1.78 9.48 -22.74
C ALA A 130 -1.82 7.98 -22.41
N ALA A 131 -1.17 7.57 -21.32
CA ALA A 131 -1.23 6.20 -20.83
C ALA A 131 -2.67 5.82 -20.43
N VAL A 132 -3.36 6.68 -19.68
CA VAL A 132 -4.75 6.47 -19.25
C VAL A 132 -5.66 6.29 -20.47
N ALA A 133 -5.54 7.13 -21.50
CA ALA A 133 -6.36 7.00 -22.71
C ALA A 133 -6.08 5.70 -23.50
N VAL A 134 -4.86 5.14 -23.44
CA VAL A 134 -4.59 3.81 -24.02
C VAL A 134 -5.29 2.72 -23.21
N ILE A 135 -5.26 2.81 -21.88
CA ILE A 135 -5.86 1.84 -20.97
C ILE A 135 -7.38 1.84 -21.10
N GLU A 136 -8.01 3.01 -21.11
CA GLU A 136 -9.45 3.16 -21.24
C GLU A 136 -9.94 2.66 -22.61
N ARG A 137 -9.21 2.94 -23.69
CA ARG A 137 -9.51 2.36 -25.02
C ARG A 137 -9.37 0.85 -25.07
N ALA A 138 -8.53 0.26 -24.23
CA ALA A 138 -8.45 -1.19 -24.05
C ALA A 138 -9.62 -1.75 -23.22
N GLY A 139 -10.54 -0.91 -22.73
CA GLY A 139 -11.63 -1.31 -21.83
C GLY A 139 -11.21 -1.38 -20.36
N GLY A 140 -10.06 -0.76 -20.00
CA GLY A 140 -9.57 -0.71 -18.64
C GLY A 140 -10.47 0.11 -17.71
N VAL A 141 -10.71 -0.43 -16.51
CA VAL A 141 -11.46 0.23 -15.44
C VAL A 141 -10.56 0.40 -14.24
N ALA A 142 -10.54 1.60 -13.66
CA ALA A 142 -9.79 1.89 -12.44
C ALA A 142 -10.34 1.06 -11.27
N VAL A 143 -9.44 0.41 -10.54
CA VAL A 143 -9.74 -0.45 -9.39
C VAL A 143 -9.42 0.29 -8.09
N GLU A 144 -8.21 0.83 -8.00
CA GLU A 144 -7.70 1.50 -6.82
C GLU A 144 -6.66 2.54 -7.22
N THR A 145 -6.66 3.69 -6.55
CA THR A 145 -5.59 4.68 -6.64
C THR A 145 -4.85 4.71 -5.32
N CYS A 146 -3.54 4.47 -5.37
CA CYS A 146 -2.64 4.61 -4.24
C CYS A 146 -1.78 5.86 -4.38
N VAL A 147 -1.44 6.46 -3.26
CA VAL A 147 -0.40 7.47 -3.14
C VAL A 147 0.83 6.79 -2.58
N GLU A 148 1.94 6.87 -3.32
CA GLU A 148 3.25 6.57 -2.78
C GLU A 148 3.70 7.74 -1.93
N LEU A 149 4.04 7.47 -0.68
CA LEU A 149 4.65 8.44 0.22
C LEU A 149 6.12 8.11 0.41
N VAL A 150 6.94 9.14 0.61
CA VAL A 150 8.38 9.02 0.85
C VAL A 150 8.80 9.79 2.10
N ARG A 151 9.68 9.17 2.90
CA ARG A 151 10.46 9.82 3.95
C ARG A 151 11.91 9.85 3.50
N ARG A 152 12.49 11.04 3.43
CA ARG A 152 13.87 11.28 3.00
C ARG A 152 14.82 11.33 4.18
#